data_AF-A0A0J8DRI7-F1
#
_entry.id   AF-A0A0J8DRI7-F1
#
_cell.length_a   1.000
_cell.length_b   1.000
_cell.length_c   1.000
_cell.angle_alpha   90.00
_cell.angle_beta   90.00
_cell.angle_gamma   90.00
#
_symmetry.space_group_name_H-M   'P 1'
#
loop_
_entity.id
_entity.type
_entity.pdbx_description
1 polymer ?
#
loop_
_entity_poly.entity_id
_entity_poly.type
_entity_poly.pdbx_seq_one_letter_code
_entity_poly.pdbx_strand_id
1 'polypeptide(L)'
;AIDQVQSEVPELVLRLNSKHDDWTRRIDALKRISRFTTFNMSPSALAEACLPLLDPIALQLQDLRSQIVKQACITIGDLSECLGFQFHLYARRLFPRLLDLLRIAKKVMSSAGDECMRRIITHSHVDAIEIIIQESASNKSPIVRCRCVELIILALQTWNVIQLASYETSIGLLFS
;
A
#
# COMPACT_ATOMS: atom_id res chain seq x y z
N ALA A 1 16.83 -0.64 18.18
CA ALA A 1 15.71 -0.98 17.28
C ALA A 1 15.92 -0.35 15.90
N ILE A 2 16.08 0.98 15.81
CA ILE A 2 16.34 1.66 14.53
C ILE A 2 17.63 1.20 13.86
N ASP A 3 18.72 1.02 14.62
CA ASP A 3 20.01 0.54 14.07
C ASP A 3 19.89 -0.85 13.44
N GLN A 4 19.06 -1.71 14.03
CA GLN A 4 18.80 -3.04 13.50
C GLN A 4 18.09 -2.93 12.14
N VAL A 5 17.01 -2.14 12.04
CA VAL A 5 16.31 -1.91 10.77
C VAL A 5 17.27 -1.36 9.72
N GLN A 6 18.03 -0.33 10.07
CA GLN A 6 18.99 0.29 9.15
C GLN A 6 20.09 -0.68 8.69
N SER A 7 20.52 -1.62 9.54
CA SER A 7 21.48 -2.65 9.18
C SER A 7 20.91 -3.72 8.22
N GLU A 8 19.62 -4.05 8.34
CA GLU A 8 18.98 -5.09 7.54
C GLU A 8 18.46 -4.56 6.18
N VAL A 9 18.03 -3.30 6.12
CA VAL A 9 17.41 -2.69 4.91
C VAL A 9 18.25 -2.86 3.64
N PRO A 10 19.58 -2.63 3.61
CA PRO A 10 20.36 -2.80 2.37
C PRO A 10 20.31 -4.22 1.79
N GLU A 11 20.33 -5.25 2.63
CA GLU A 11 20.22 -6.66 2.21
C GLU A 11 18.83 -6.95 1.64
N LEU A 12 17.79 -6.45 2.31
CA LEU A 12 16.40 -6.62 1.91
C LEU A 12 16.10 -5.89 0.59
N VAL A 13 16.65 -4.69 0.39
CA VAL A 13 16.58 -3.96 -0.89
C VAL A 13 17.19 -4.82 -1.99
N LEU A 14 18.43 -5.28 -1.82
CA LEU A 14 19.11 -6.11 -2.83
C LEU A 14 18.28 -7.36 -3.17
N ARG A 15 17.69 -7.99 -2.16
CA ARG A 15 16.85 -9.19 -2.31
C ARG A 15 15.60 -8.95 -3.14
N LEU A 16 14.97 -7.78 -2.96
CA LEU A 16 13.68 -7.46 -3.56
C LEU A 16 13.80 -6.61 -4.84
N ASN A 17 14.99 -6.10 -5.17
CA ASN A 17 15.16 -5.19 -6.32
C ASN A 17 15.04 -5.88 -7.69
N SER A 18 14.83 -7.19 -7.73
CA SER A 18 14.51 -7.93 -8.96
C SER A 18 13.54 -9.08 -8.70
N LYS A 19 13.00 -9.65 -9.77
CA LYS A 19 12.18 -10.88 -9.72
C LYS A 19 12.99 -12.16 -9.98
N HIS A 20 14.32 -12.05 -10.10
CA HIS A 20 15.19 -13.17 -10.48
C HIS A 20 15.63 -14.02 -9.29
N ASP A 21 15.71 -13.45 -8.09
CA ASP A 21 16.02 -14.24 -6.90
C ASP A 21 14.87 -15.18 -6.54
N ASP A 22 15.20 -16.23 -5.78
CA ASP A 22 14.28 -17.25 -5.32
C ASP A 22 13.05 -16.63 -4.66
N TRP A 23 11.88 -17.07 -5.13
CA TRP A 23 10.60 -16.49 -4.72
C TRP A 23 10.31 -16.70 -3.24
N THR A 24 10.81 -17.80 -2.65
CA THR A 24 10.65 -18.10 -1.21
C THR A 24 11.49 -17.13 -0.39
N ARG A 25 12.75 -16.89 -0.80
CA ARG A 25 13.62 -15.90 -0.16
C ARG A 25 13.04 -14.48 -0.24
N ARG A 26 12.41 -14.11 -1.36
CA ARG A 26 11.70 -12.83 -1.48
C ARG A 26 10.50 -12.73 -0.54
N ILE A 27 9.74 -13.81 -0.34
CA ILE A 27 8.66 -13.87 0.67
C ILE A 27 9.23 -13.70 2.08
N ASP A 28 10.34 -14.35 2.41
CA ASP A 28 10.96 -14.24 3.73
C ASP A 28 11.49 -12.83 4.00
N ALA A 29 12.01 -12.14 2.97
CA ALA A 29 12.37 -10.74 3.05
C ALA A 29 11.16 -9.84 3.34
N LEU A 30 10.03 -10.04 2.65
CA LEU A 30 8.79 -9.29 2.93
C LEU A 30 8.29 -9.53 4.37
N LYS A 31 8.36 -10.77 4.87
CA LYS A 31 8.04 -11.10 6.27
C LYS A 31 9.02 -10.47 7.27
N ARG A 32 10.31 -10.32 6.93
CA ARG A 32 11.28 -9.56 7.74
C ARG A 32 10.87 -8.10 7.86
N ILE A 33 10.53 -7.45 6.75
CA ILE A 33 10.05 -6.06 6.73
C ILE A 33 8.79 -5.91 7.61
N SER A 34 7.86 -6.86 7.50
CA SER A 34 6.63 -6.85 8.31
C SER A 34 6.91 -6.92 9.81
N ARG A 35 8.03 -7.53 10.25
CA ARG A 35 8.40 -7.57 11.66
C ARG A 35 8.89 -6.24 12.20
N PHE A 36 9.36 -5.32 11.35
CA PHE A 36 9.81 -4.01 11.80
C PHE A 36 8.68 -3.20 12.46
N THR A 37 7.42 -3.45 12.08
CA THR A 37 6.24 -2.78 12.66
C THR A 37 5.97 -3.19 14.11
N THR A 38 6.58 -4.29 14.57
CA THR A 38 6.47 -4.76 15.96
C THR A 38 7.52 -4.13 16.88
N PHE A 39 8.48 -3.40 16.31
CA PHE A 39 9.54 -2.76 17.08
C PHE A 39 9.03 -1.48 17.75
N ASN A 40 9.47 -1.24 18.98
CA ASN A 40 9.13 -0.02 19.71
C ASN A 40 9.99 1.15 19.19
N MET A 41 9.54 1.78 18.10
CA MET A 41 10.16 2.98 17.52
C MET A 41 9.10 3.95 16.99
N SER A 42 9.48 5.21 16.75
CA SER A 42 8.53 6.17 16.21
C SER A 42 8.16 5.83 14.76
N PRO A 43 6.89 6.05 14.36
CA PRO A 43 6.45 5.88 12.97
C PRO A 43 7.31 6.67 11.97
N SER A 44 7.73 7.89 12.31
CA SER A 44 8.58 8.69 11.42
C SER A 44 9.94 8.05 11.16
N ALA A 45 10.61 7.56 12.21
CA ALA A 45 11.91 6.91 12.07
C ALA A 45 11.82 5.61 11.27
N LEU A 46 10.75 4.83 11.48
CA LEU A 46 10.51 3.62 10.69
C LEU A 46 10.22 3.95 9.22
N ALA A 47 9.42 4.98 8.95
CA ALA A 47 9.10 5.41 7.59
C ALA A 47 10.34 5.87 6.83
N GLU A 48 11.24 6.62 7.48
CA GLU A 48 12.51 7.03 6.89
C GLU A 48 13.42 5.83 6.62
N ALA A 49 13.58 4.94 7.60
CA ALA A 49 14.44 3.76 7.46
C ALA A 49 13.96 2.79 6.38
N CYS A 50 12.64 2.66 6.19
CA CYS A 50 12.06 1.77 5.18
C CYS A 50 11.93 2.40 3.80
N LEU A 51 12.20 3.71 3.62
CA LEU A 51 12.00 4.40 2.35
C LEU A 51 12.72 3.73 1.16
N PRO A 52 13.96 3.21 1.30
CA PRO A 52 14.63 2.48 0.22
C PRO A 52 13.91 1.20 -0.24
N LEU A 53 13.01 0.64 0.58
CA LEU A 53 12.25 -0.57 0.27
C LEU A 53 10.98 -0.31 -0.55
N LEU A 54 10.58 0.96 -0.74
CA LEU A 54 9.33 1.32 -1.42
C LEU A 54 9.23 0.74 -2.83
N ASP A 55 10.19 1.05 -3.71
CA ASP A 55 10.20 0.54 -5.09
C ASP A 55 10.41 -0.99 -5.14
N PRO A 56 11.34 -1.59 -4.37
CA PRO A 56 11.48 -3.04 -4.29
C PRO A 56 10.19 -3.77 -3.87
N ILE A 57 9.44 -3.25 -2.89
CA ILE A 57 8.13 -3.81 -2.49
C ILE A 57 7.10 -3.63 -3.61
N ALA A 58 7.05 -2.44 -4.23
CA ALA A 58 6.14 -2.16 -5.35
C ALA A 58 6.38 -3.09 -6.56
N LEU A 59 7.63 -3.50 -6.80
CA LEU A 59 7.97 -4.48 -7.82
C LEU A 59 7.35 -5.86 -7.55
N GLN A 60 7.24 -6.25 -6.28
CA GLN A 60 6.70 -7.56 -5.89
C GLN A 60 5.20 -7.69 -6.17
N LEU A 61 4.45 -6.58 -6.18
CA LEU A 61 3.04 -6.56 -6.56
C LEU A 61 2.82 -7.01 -8.01
N GLN A 62 3.84 -6.93 -8.86
CA GLN A 62 3.75 -7.32 -10.26
C GLN A 62 4.24 -8.76 -10.51
N ASP A 63 4.46 -9.57 -9.47
CA ASP A 63 4.88 -10.97 -9.64
C ASP A 63 3.73 -11.86 -10.14
N LEU A 64 4.06 -12.90 -10.92
CA LEU A 64 3.08 -13.84 -11.46
C LEU A 64 2.59 -14.85 -10.40
N ARG A 65 3.33 -14.99 -9.30
CA ARG A 65 3.04 -15.90 -8.19
C ARG A 65 2.19 -15.20 -7.14
N SER A 66 1.00 -15.74 -6.88
CA SER A 66 0.03 -15.16 -5.94
C SER A 66 0.56 -15.10 -4.50
N GLN A 67 1.47 -16.01 -4.13
CA GLN A 67 2.08 -16.05 -2.80
C GLN A 67 2.94 -14.82 -2.54
N ILE A 68 3.74 -14.38 -3.53
CA ILE A 68 4.56 -13.18 -3.41
C ILE A 68 3.67 -11.94 -3.34
N VAL A 69 2.72 -11.81 -4.28
CA VAL A 69 1.81 -10.66 -4.33
C VAL A 69 1.01 -10.53 -3.02
N LYS A 70 0.48 -11.66 -2.51
CA LYS A 70 -0.25 -11.68 -1.23
C LYS A 70 0.65 -11.26 -0.08
N GLN A 71 1.88 -11.77 0.01
CA GLN A 71 2.79 -11.38 1.08
C GLN A 71 3.18 -9.89 0.98
N ALA A 72 3.40 -9.37 -0.22
CA ALA A 72 3.69 -7.94 -0.42
C ALA A 72 2.52 -7.06 0.03
N CYS A 73 1.27 -7.46 -0.29
CA CYS A 73 0.07 -6.80 0.18
C CYS A 73 -0.04 -6.79 1.71
N ILE A 74 0.27 -7.92 2.38
CA ILE A 74 0.29 -8.00 3.84
C ILE A 74 1.33 -7.03 4.41
N THR A 75 2.56 -7.05 3.89
CA THR A 75 3.64 -6.17 4.34
C THR A 75 3.31 -4.69 4.17
N ILE A 76 2.70 -4.31 3.05
CA ILE A 76 2.23 -2.93 2.81
C ILE A 76 1.15 -2.54 3.82
N GLY A 77 0.17 -3.43 4.08
CA GLY A 77 -0.86 -3.17 5.07
C GLY A 77 -0.31 -3.02 6.48
N ASP A 78 0.65 -3.86 6.87
CA ASP A 78 1.29 -3.81 8.20
C ASP A 78 2.06 -2.49 8.37
N LEU A 79 2.78 -2.07 7.33
CA LEU A 79 3.46 -0.77 7.31
C LEU A 79 2.45 0.37 7.39
N SER A 80 1.35 0.32 6.64
CA SER A 80 0.32 1.36 6.69
C SER A 80 -0.29 1.53 8.09
N GLU A 81 -0.63 0.43 8.74
CA GLU A 81 -1.22 0.42 10.08
C GLU A 81 -0.25 0.96 11.13
N CYS A 82 1.02 0.58 11.06
CA CYS A 82 2.06 1.06 11.97
C CYS A 82 2.44 2.53 11.73
N LEU A 83 2.55 2.94 10.47
CA LEU A 83 3.05 4.26 10.08
C LEU A 83 1.98 5.36 10.14
N GLY A 84 0.70 5.00 10.02
CA GLY A 84 -0.39 5.94 9.97
C GLY A 84 -0.17 7.00 8.90
N PHE A 85 -0.26 8.28 9.27
CA PHE A 85 -0.08 9.41 8.35
C PHE A 85 1.31 9.48 7.70
N GLN A 86 2.34 8.88 8.30
CA GLN A 86 3.68 8.83 7.72
C GLN A 86 3.77 7.96 6.47
N PHE A 87 2.72 7.19 6.18
CA PHE A 87 2.63 6.34 5.00
C PHE A 87 2.24 7.08 3.70
N HIS A 88 2.02 8.41 3.73
CA HIS A 88 1.56 9.19 2.58
C HIS A 88 2.42 9.04 1.31
N LEU A 89 3.75 9.09 1.44
CA LEU A 89 4.68 8.87 0.30
C LEU A 89 4.54 7.46 -0.29
N TYR A 90 4.39 6.46 0.57
CA TYR A 90 4.23 5.07 0.16
C TYR A 90 2.91 4.87 -0.57
N ALA A 91 1.80 5.38 -0.02
CA ALA A 91 0.48 5.21 -0.60
C ALA A 91 0.42 5.76 -2.03
N ARG A 92 0.87 7.02 -2.24
CA ARG A 92 0.86 7.64 -3.58
C ARG A 92 1.59 6.79 -4.62
N ARG A 93 2.70 6.16 -4.23
CA ARG A 93 3.52 5.32 -5.10
C ARG A 93 2.91 3.93 -5.33
N LEU A 94 2.25 3.36 -4.33
CA LEU A 94 1.74 1.97 -4.35
C LEU A 94 0.35 1.85 -4.97
N PHE A 95 -0.51 2.86 -4.82
CA PHE A 95 -1.91 2.79 -5.28
C PHE A 95 -2.09 2.41 -6.75
N PRO A 96 -1.35 3.00 -7.72
CA PRO A 96 -1.46 2.59 -9.12
C PRO A 96 -1.19 1.09 -9.32
N ARG A 97 -0.22 0.53 -8.59
CA ARG A 97 0.13 -0.90 -8.64
C ARG A 97 -0.93 -1.78 -7.96
N LEU A 98 -1.54 -1.31 -6.89
CA LEU A 98 -2.61 -2.03 -6.21
C LEU A 98 -3.90 -2.05 -7.04
N LEU A 99 -4.25 -0.95 -7.71
CA LEU A 99 -5.38 -0.89 -8.64
C LEU A 99 -5.20 -1.84 -9.83
N ASP A 100 -3.96 -2.01 -10.32
CA ASP A 100 -3.66 -3.00 -11.36
C ASP A 100 -4.05 -4.44 -10.92
N LEU A 101 -3.93 -4.77 -9.62
CA LEU A 101 -4.29 -6.09 -9.09
C LEU A 101 -5.78 -6.38 -9.18
N LEU A 102 -6.64 -5.36 -9.07
CA LEU A 102 -8.09 -5.51 -9.17
C LEU A 102 -8.53 -6.02 -10.54
N ARG A 103 -7.73 -5.78 -11.59
CA ARG A 103 -7.99 -6.25 -12.95
C ARG A 103 -7.56 -7.69 -13.19
N ILE A 104 -6.80 -8.29 -12.27
CA ILE A 104 -6.27 -9.64 -12.44
C ILE A 104 -7.36 -10.67 -12.14
N ALA A 105 -7.56 -11.62 -13.05
CA ALA A 105 -8.58 -12.68 -12.91
C ALA A 105 -8.31 -13.65 -11.74
N LYS A 106 -7.07 -13.75 -11.27
CA LYS A 106 -6.69 -14.58 -10.11
C LYS A 106 -7.25 -13.95 -8.83
N LYS A 107 -8.38 -14.49 -8.34
CA LYS A 107 -9.09 -14.04 -7.13
C LYS A 107 -8.18 -13.80 -5.92
N VAL A 108 -7.18 -14.67 -5.71
CA VAL A 108 -6.23 -14.52 -4.59
C VAL A 108 -5.46 -13.21 -4.65
N MET A 109 -5.03 -12.78 -5.85
CA MET A 109 -4.29 -11.52 -6.02
C MET A 109 -5.20 -10.31 -5.91
N SER A 110 -6.35 -10.34 -6.59
CA SER A 110 -7.29 -9.22 -6.55
C SER A 110 -7.85 -8.99 -5.14
N SER A 111 -8.17 -10.05 -4.40
CA SER A 111 -8.64 -9.95 -3.01
C SER A 111 -7.53 -9.43 -2.08
N ALA A 112 -6.28 -9.85 -2.28
CA ALA A 112 -5.16 -9.35 -1.48
C ALA A 112 -4.88 -7.85 -1.74
N GLY A 113 -5.01 -7.42 -3.00
CA GLY A 113 -4.89 -6.00 -3.37
C GLY A 113 -6.02 -5.15 -2.77
N ASP A 114 -7.27 -5.62 -2.84
CA ASP A 114 -8.42 -4.95 -2.24
C ASP A 114 -8.26 -4.75 -0.73
N GLU A 115 -7.93 -5.84 -0.01
CA GLU A 115 -7.70 -5.79 1.44
C GLU A 115 -6.56 -4.84 1.81
N CYS A 116 -5.47 -4.86 1.05
CA CYS A 116 -4.35 -3.94 1.23
C CYS A 116 -4.77 -2.48 1.10
N MET A 117 -5.53 -2.13 0.05
CA MET A 117 -6.02 -0.75 -0.13
C MET A 117 -6.98 -0.33 0.98
N ARG A 118 -7.84 -1.22 1.46
CA ARG A 118 -8.73 -0.95 2.61
C ARG A 118 -7.95 -0.63 3.88
N ARG A 119 -6.87 -1.39 4.17
CA ARG A 119 -5.96 -1.08 5.30
C ARG A 119 -5.31 0.29 5.13
N ILE A 120 -4.82 0.61 3.93
CA ILE A 120 -4.21 1.92 3.64
C ILE A 120 -5.18 3.06 3.90
N ILE A 121 -6.41 2.94 3.39
CA ILE A 121 -7.44 3.96 3.62
C ILE A 121 -7.79 4.07 5.09
N THR A 122 -7.94 2.96 5.78
CA THR A 122 -8.38 2.97 7.20
C THR A 122 -7.34 3.57 8.14
N HIS A 123 -6.04 3.40 7.86
CA HIS A 123 -5.00 3.77 8.83
C HIS A 123 -4.16 4.99 8.45
N SER A 124 -3.97 5.24 7.15
CA SER A 124 -2.95 6.21 6.72
C SER A 124 -3.47 7.59 6.35
N HIS A 125 -4.76 7.74 6.04
CA HIS A 125 -5.43 9.03 5.82
C HIS A 125 -4.66 9.95 4.88
N VAL A 126 -4.44 9.46 3.65
CA VAL A 126 -3.43 9.95 2.71
C VAL A 126 -4.06 10.64 1.50
N ASP A 127 -3.28 11.53 0.86
CA ASP A 127 -3.61 12.20 -0.41
C ASP A 127 -3.89 11.23 -1.57
N ALA A 128 -3.61 9.93 -1.39
CA ALA A 128 -4.00 8.91 -2.36
C ALA A 128 -5.52 8.82 -2.59
N ILE A 129 -6.35 9.43 -1.72
CA ILE A 129 -7.79 9.56 -1.96
C ILE A 129 -8.10 10.31 -3.26
N GLU A 130 -7.29 11.30 -3.63
CA GLU A 130 -7.45 12.04 -4.91
C GLU A 130 -7.27 11.12 -6.11
N ILE A 131 -6.27 10.23 -6.05
CA ILE A 131 -6.02 9.21 -7.08
C ILE A 131 -7.23 8.27 -7.17
N ILE A 132 -7.76 7.83 -6.03
CA ILE A 132 -8.93 6.92 -6.02
C ILE A 132 -10.16 7.61 -6.63
N ILE A 133 -10.40 8.88 -6.29
CA ILE A 133 -11.49 9.69 -6.85
C ILE A 133 -11.35 9.79 -8.37
N GLN A 134 -10.18 10.17 -8.87
CA GLN A 134 -9.92 10.27 -10.30
C GLN A 134 -10.14 8.92 -11.02
N GLU A 135 -9.64 7.83 -10.45
CA GLU A 135 -9.77 6.49 -11.00
C GLU A 135 -11.22 5.98 -10.94
N SER A 136 -11.99 6.39 -9.93
CA SER A 136 -13.43 6.06 -9.85
C SER A 136 -14.23 6.65 -11.01
N ALA A 137 -13.87 7.85 -11.46
CA ALA A 137 -14.56 8.55 -12.54
C ALA A 137 -14.09 8.13 -13.94
N SER A 138 -12.77 7.95 -14.11
CA SER A 138 -12.15 7.88 -15.44
C SER A 138 -11.57 6.51 -15.84
N ASN A 139 -11.43 5.55 -14.90
CA ASN A 139 -10.80 4.28 -15.23
C ASN A 139 -11.66 3.48 -16.24
N LYS A 140 -11.01 2.92 -17.26
CA LYS A 140 -11.69 2.13 -18.31
C LYS A 140 -12.36 0.87 -17.77
N SER A 141 -11.84 0.28 -16.69
CA SER A 141 -12.37 -0.94 -16.08
C SER A 141 -13.53 -0.64 -15.11
N PRO A 142 -14.76 -1.13 -15.38
CA PRO A 142 -15.89 -0.95 -14.46
C PRO A 142 -15.63 -1.52 -13.08
N ILE A 143 -14.92 -2.66 -13.00
CA ILE A 143 -14.57 -3.31 -11.74
C ILE A 143 -13.67 -2.41 -10.90
N VAL A 144 -12.70 -1.74 -11.53
CA VAL A 144 -11.81 -0.80 -10.83
C VAL A 144 -12.61 0.40 -10.34
N ARG A 145 -13.46 0.99 -11.18
CA ARG A 145 -14.33 2.11 -10.78
C ARG A 145 -15.19 1.78 -9.57
N CYS A 146 -15.88 0.63 -9.59
CA CYS A 146 -16.69 0.18 -8.44
C CYS A 146 -15.87 0.04 -7.15
N ARG A 147 -14.68 -0.55 -7.22
CA ARG A 147 -13.82 -0.70 -6.04
C ARG A 147 -13.30 0.65 -5.52
N CYS A 148 -12.96 1.57 -6.42
CA CYS A 148 -12.62 2.93 -6.00
C CYS A 148 -13.78 3.61 -5.26
N VAL A 149 -15.02 3.47 -5.73
CA VAL A 149 -16.21 3.99 -5.02
C VAL A 149 -16.35 3.35 -3.63
N GLU A 150 -16.15 2.04 -3.49
CA GLU A 150 -16.19 1.38 -2.17
C GLU A 150 -15.08 1.89 -1.23
N LEU A 151 -13.88 2.16 -1.74
CA LEU A 151 -12.77 2.74 -0.97
C LEU A 151 -13.07 4.19 -0.54
N ILE A 152 -13.71 4.98 -1.41
CA ILE A 152 -14.16 6.33 -1.08
C ILE A 152 -15.22 6.29 0.03
N ILE A 153 -16.21 5.41 -0.08
CA ILE A 153 -17.22 5.22 0.97
C ILE A 153 -16.55 4.83 2.29
N LEU A 154 -15.58 3.93 2.26
CA LEU A 154 -14.81 3.55 3.45
C LEU A 154 -14.08 4.75 4.06
N ALA A 155 -13.45 5.61 3.25
CA ALA A 155 -12.79 6.82 3.73
C ALA A 155 -13.79 7.78 4.39
N LEU A 156 -14.95 8.01 3.75
CA LEU A 156 -16.01 8.88 4.29
C LEU A 156 -16.60 8.35 5.60
N GLN A 157 -16.59 7.03 5.82
CA GLN A 157 -17.09 6.40 7.04
C GLN A 157 -16.06 6.36 8.18
N THR A 158 -14.76 6.35 7.85
CA THR A 158 -13.69 6.15 8.84
C THR A 158 -12.94 7.42 9.20
N TRP A 159 -12.82 8.38 8.27
CA TRP A 159 -12.05 9.60 8.48
C TRP A 159 -12.87 10.66 9.21
N ASN A 160 -12.20 11.46 10.05
CA ASN A 160 -12.86 12.56 10.74
C ASN A 160 -13.00 13.79 9.84
N VAL A 161 -13.85 14.75 10.27
CA VAL A 161 -14.16 15.96 9.50
C VAL A 161 -12.91 16.78 9.15
N ILE A 162 -11.93 16.86 10.05
CA ILE A 162 -10.69 17.62 9.82
C ILE A 162 -9.88 16.98 8.70
N GLN A 163 -9.81 15.65 8.67
CA GLN A 163 -9.09 14.91 7.64
C GLN A 163 -9.79 15.02 6.28
N LEU A 164 -11.12 14.99 6.26
CA LEU A 164 -11.91 15.14 5.04
C LEU A 164 -11.88 16.56 4.48
N ALA A 165 -11.79 17.58 5.34
CA ALA A 165 -11.74 18.99 4.92
C ALA A 165 -10.56 19.27 3.98
N SER A 166 -9.42 18.60 4.18
CA SER A 166 -8.25 18.70 3.30
C SER A 166 -8.53 18.26 1.85
N TYR A 167 -9.61 17.51 1.62
CA TYR A 167 -9.96 16.93 0.32
C TYR A 167 -11.33 17.39 -0.19
N GLU A 168 -11.92 18.45 0.39
CA GLU A 168 -13.27 18.92 0.06
C GLU A 168 -13.48 19.17 -1.43
N THR A 169 -12.53 19.84 -2.10
CA THR A 169 -12.59 20.09 -3.55
C THR A 169 -12.64 18.79 -4.35
N SER A 170 -11.76 17.83 -4.02
CA SER A 170 -11.67 16.55 -4.70
C SER A 170 -12.91 15.69 -4.46
N ILE A 171 -13.45 15.69 -3.23
CA ILE A 171 -14.70 15.01 -2.89
C ILE A 171 -15.89 15.66 -3.62
N GLY A 172 -15.90 16.99 -3.77
CA GLY A 172 -16.91 17.73 -4.53
C GLY A 172 -17.03 17.26 -5.99
N LEU A 173 -15.91 16.86 -6.61
CA LEU A 173 -15.90 16.33 -7.98
C LEU A 173 -16.69 15.01 -8.14
N LEU A 174 -16.98 14.30 -7.05
CA LEU A 174 -17.82 13.09 -7.10
C LEU A 174 -19.30 13.41 -7.37
N PHE A 175 -19.73 14.64 -7.12
CA PHE A 175 -21.12 15.06 -7.17
C PHE A 175 -21.42 16.09 -8.29
N SER A 176 -20.41 16.45 -9.08
CA SER A 176 -20.51 17.33 -10.25
C SER A 176 -20.62 16.54 -11.54
#